data_AF-A0A4Y8ISX0-F1
#
_entry.id   AF-A0A4Y8ISX0-F1
#
_cell.length_a   1.000
_cell.length_b   1.000
_cell.length_c   1.000
_cell.angle_alpha   90.00
_cell.angle_beta   90.00
_cell.angle_gamma   90.00
#
_symmetry.space_group_name_H-M   'P 1'
#
loop_
_entity.id
_entity.type
_entity.pdbx_description
1 polymer ?
#
loop_
_entity_poly.entity_id
_entity_poly.type
_entity_poly.pdbx_seq_one_letter_code
_entity_poly.pdbx_strand_id
1 'polypeptide(L)' 'MEVTCMTCKKEYIIDFKDKQYNKIKSGKSKLYVCKTCNEGVQRESIKTTGISPNDVDEYGKYLK' A
#
# COMPACT_ATOMS: atom_id res chain seq x y z
N MET A 1 15.51 0.83 6.75
CA MET A 1 14.92 -0.33 7.43
C MET A 1 14.62 -1.36 6.36
N GLU A 2 15.23 -2.52 6.48
CA GLU A 2 15.02 -3.63 5.53
C GLU A 2 13.70 -4.32 5.83
N VAL A 3 12.92 -4.55 4.78
CA VAL A 3 11.61 -5.20 4.85
C VAL A 3 11.40 -6.08 3.62
N THR A 4 10.64 -7.16 3.80
CA THR A 4 10.24 -8.03 2.69
C THR A 4 8.79 -7.75 2.31
N CYS A 5 8.52 -7.55 1.02
CA CYS A 5 7.15 -7.41 0.54
C CYS A 5 6.38 -8.72 0.72
N MET A 6 5.23 -8.67 1.40
CA MET A 6 4.41 -9.85 1.65
C MET A 6 3.94 -10.52 0.35
N THR A 7 3.65 -9.72 -0.68
CA THR A 7 3.07 -10.19 -1.95
C THR A 7 4.12 -10.75 -2.90
N CYS A 8 5.14 -9.97 -3.26
CA CYS A 8 6.13 -10.37 -4.26
C CYS A 8 7.41 -10.98 -3.67
N LYS A 9 7.53 -11.04 -2.34
CA LYS A 9 8.68 -11.60 -1.60
C LYS A 9 10.04 -10.94 -1.88
N LYS A 10 10.07 -9.81 -2.59
CA LYS A 10 11.29 -9.03 -2.80
C LYS A 10 11.62 -8.19 -1.57
N GLU A 11 12.91 -7.97 -1.37
CA GLU A 11 13.45 -7.11 -0.31
C GLU A 11 13.47 -5.64 -0.73
N TYR A 12 13.22 -4.77 0.24
CA TYR A 12 13.19 -3.33 0.06
C TYR A 12 13.83 -2.65 1.26
N ILE A 13 14.47 -1.52 1.00
CA ILE A 13 14.95 -0.61 2.04
C ILE A 13 13.97 0.55 2.11
N ILE A 14 13.27 0.69 3.24
CA ILE A 14 12.35 1.79 3.48
C ILE A 14 12.87 2.77 4.54
N ASP A 15 12.52 4.03 4.39
CA ASP A 15 12.87 5.13 5.30
C ASP A 15 11.60 5.84 5.81
N PHE A 16 11.77 6.89 6.60
CA PHE A 16 10.66 7.66 7.19
C PHE A 16 9.73 8.33 6.16
N LYS A 17 10.10 8.41 4.88
CA LYS A 17 9.25 8.95 3.81
C LYS A 17 8.26 7.91 3.31
N ASP A 18 8.51 6.61 3.53
CA ASP A 18 7.53 5.57 3.23
C ASP A 18 6.36 5.66 4.21
N LYS A 19 5.13 5.75 3.68
CA LYS A 19 3.90 5.86 4.48
C LYS A 19 3.69 4.67 5.43
N GLN A 20 4.29 3.51 5.13
CA GLN A 20 4.23 2.31 5.95
C GLN A 20 5.35 2.25 7.01
N TYR A 21 6.42 3.04 6.89
CA TYR A 21 7.58 2.97 7.76
C TYR A 21 7.21 3.12 9.24
N ASN A 22 6.45 4.15 9.58
CA ASN A 22 6.05 4.40 10.97
C ASN A 22 5.16 3.29 11.53
N LYS A 23 4.29 2.69 10.70
CA LYS A 23 3.43 1.57 11.11
C LYS A 23 4.25 0.31 11.38
N ILE A 24 5.25 0.04 10.57
CA ILE A 24 6.13 -1.11 10.72
C ILE A 24 7.07 -0.91 11.91
N LYS A 25 7.72 0.24 12.01
CA LYS A 25 8.63 0.58 13.10
C LYS A 25 7.95 0.57 14.47
N SER A 26 6.70 1.05 14.55
CA SER A 26 5.92 1.03 15.80
C SER A 26 5.30 -0.34 16.13
N GLY A 27 5.44 -1.33 15.27
CA GLY A 27 4.83 -2.65 15.44
C GLY A 27 3.31 -2.70 15.18
N LYS A 28 2.68 -1.60 14.76
CA LYS A 28 1.26 -1.56 14.38
C LYS A 28 0.95 -2.39 13.13
N SER A 29 1.94 -2.58 12.25
CA SER A 29 1.88 -3.52 11.13
C SER A 29 3.15 -4.36 11.12
N LYS A 30 3.00 -5.68 10.92
CA LYS A 30 4.14 -6.58 10.67
C LYS A 30 4.40 -6.80 9.18
N LEU A 31 3.49 -6.35 8.33
CA LEU A 31 3.50 -6.64 6.91
C LEU A 31 3.82 -5.37 6.12
N TYR A 32 4.72 -5.52 5.16
CA TYR A 32 5.03 -4.51 4.17
C TYR A 32 4.47 -4.95 2.82
N VAL A 33 3.85 -4.02 2.09
CA VAL A 33 3.45 -4.23 0.69
C VAL A 33 4.10 -3.15 -0.15
N CYS A 34 4.93 -3.55 -1.12
CA CYS A 34 5.60 -2.58 -1.99
C CYS A 34 4.58 -1.85 -2.88
N LYS A 35 4.96 -0.66 -3.35
CA LYS A 35 4.09 0.20 -4.16
C LYS A 35 3.48 -0.52 -5.36
N THR A 36 4.30 -1.27 -6.10
CA THR A 36 3.85 -2.02 -7.30
C THR A 36 2.78 -3.06 -6.98
N CYS A 37 2.95 -3.82 -5.89
CA CYS A 37 1.97 -4.81 -5.47
C CYS A 37 0.68 -4.15 -4.98
N ASN A 38 0.79 -3.07 -4.21
CA ASN A 38 -0.36 -2.31 -3.73
C ASN A 38 -1.21 -1.76 -4.90
N GLU A 39 -0.55 -1.15 -5.89
CA GLU A 39 -1.23 -0.65 -7.09
C GLU A 39 -1.79 -1.78 -7.97
N GLY A 40 -1.13 -2.93 -8.01
CA GLY A 40 -1.60 -4.12 -8.74
C GLY A 40 -2.92 -4.64 -8.17
N VAL A 41 -2.96 -4.85 -6.86
CA VAL A 41 -4.19 -5.30 -6.16
C VAL A 41 -5.32 -4.30 -6.36
N GLN A 42 -5.06 -2.99 -6.22
CA GLN A 42 -6.10 -1.97 -6.46
C GLN A 42 -6.65 -2.05 -7.89
N ARG A 43 -5.79 -2.18 -8.90
CA ARG A 43 -6.22 -2.31 -10.30
C ARG A 43 -7.05 -3.57 -10.54
N GLU A 44 -6.67 -4.70 -9.95
CA GLU A 44 -7.42 -5.95 -10.08
C GLU A 44 -8.78 -5.89 -9.39
N SER A 45 -8.84 -5.29 -8.20
CA SER A 45 -10.10 -5.06 -7.49
C SER A 45 -11.05 -4.19 -8.32
N ILE A 46 -10.57 -3.07 -8.86
CA ILE A 46 -11.38 -2.17 -9.71
C ILE A 46 -11.88 -2.91 -10.95
N LYS A 47 -11.02 -3.69 -11.62
CA LYS A 47 -11.41 -4.48 -12.79
C LYS A 47 -12.49 -5.52 -12.47
N THR A 48 -12.43 -6.09 -11.27
CA THR A 48 -13.33 -7.17 -10.85
C THR A 48 -14.68 -6.63 -10.39
N THR A 49 -14.70 -5.51 -9.66
CA THR A 49 -15.92 -4.95 -9.07
C THR A 49 -16.55 -3.85 -9.91
N GLY A 50 -15.78 -3.20 -10.79
CA GLY A 50 -16.18 -1.98 -11.48
C GLY A 50 -16.21 -0.74 -10.59
N ILE A 51 -15.75 -0.84 -9.34
CA ILE A 51 -15.82 0.25 -8.34
C ILE A 51 -14.41 0.80 -8.07
N SER A 52 -14.20 2.08 -8.35
CA SER A 52 -13.00 2.84 -8.01
C SER A 52 -13.07 3.35 -6.56
N PRO A 53 -11.93 3.52 -5.87
CA PRO A 53 -11.90 4.19 -4.56
C PRO A 53 -12.58 5.57 -4.57
N ASN A 54 -12.49 6.29 -5.69
CA ASN A 54 -13.13 7.61 -5.84
C ASN A 54 -14.66 7.53 -5.95
N ASP A 55 -15.22 6.36 -6.30
CA ASP A 55 -16.67 6.15 -6.36
C ASP A 55 -17.25 5.89 -4.96
N VAL A 56 -16.39 5.49 -4.01
CA VAL A 56 -16.75 5.27 -2.61
C VAL A 56 -16.52 6.53 -1.78
N ASP A 57 -15.43 7.24 -2.03
CA ASP A 57 -15.08 8.51 -1.38
C ASP A 57 -14.53 9.51 -2.41
N GLU A 58 -15.43 10.36 -2.92
CA GLU A 58 -15.12 11.38 -3.92
C GLU A 58 -14.07 12.39 -3.45
N TYR A 59 -14.07 12.71 -2.14
CA TYR A 59 -13.22 13.74 -1.56
C TYR A 59 -11.88 13.20 -1.07
N GLY A 60 -11.74 11.88 -0.92
CA GLY A 60 -10.51 11.22 -0.48
C GLY A 60 -9.28 11.55 -1.33
N LYS A 61 -9.47 11.89 -2.62
CA LYS A 61 -8.38 12.28 -3.53
C LYS A 61 -7.68 13.59 -3.17
N TYR A 62 -8.33 14.46 -2.39
CA TYR A 62 -7.81 15.78 -2.00
C TYR A 62 -7.04 15.77 -0.66
N LEU A 63 -7.04 14.66 0.08
CA LEU A 63 -6.41 14.53 1.39
C LEU A 63 -4.93 14.06 1.34
N LYS A 64 -4.27 14.17 0.18
CA LYS A 64 -2.97 13.54 -0.09
C LYS A 64 -1.75 14.33 0.34
#